data_AF-A0A1G1B7M0-F1
#
_entry.id   AF-A0A1G1B7M0-F1
#
_cell.length_a   1.000
_cell.length_b   1.000
_cell.length_c   1.000
_cell.angle_alpha   90.00
_cell.angle_beta   90.00
_cell.angle_gamma   90.00
#
_symmetry.space_group_name_H-M   'P 1'
#
loop_
_entity.id
_entity.type
_entity.pdbx_description
1 polymer ?
#
loop_
_entity_poly.entity_id
_entity_poly.type
_entity_poly.pdbx_seq_one_letter_code
_entity_poly.pdbx_strand_id
1 'polypeptide(L)' 'MKIWLKRFANILTIVATLFLIIGLGYVLVKHQPIGDFISEAALCYLAIAASNYIIFGAATLWHKKADIIV' A
#
# COMPACT_ATOMS: atom_id res chain seq x y z
N MET A 1 -17.31 13.30 -7.16
CA MET A 1 -16.73 12.70 -5.94
C MET A 1 -15.77 11.53 -6.17
N LYS A 2 -16.13 10.51 -6.97
CA LYS A 2 -15.30 9.29 -7.16
C LYS A 2 -13.86 9.54 -7.64
N ILE A 3 -13.63 10.55 -8.49
CA ILE A 3 -12.28 10.87 -9.03
C ILE A 3 -11.33 11.43 -7.96
N TRP A 4 -11.82 12.31 -7.09
CA TRP A 4 -11.02 12.91 -6.02
C TRP A 4 -10.61 11.87 -4.97
N LEU A 5 -11.54 10.98 -4.59
CA LEU A 5 -11.26 9.84 -3.71
C LEU A 5 -10.21 8.91 -4.32
N LYS A 6 -10.32 8.60 -5.61
CA LYS A 6 -9.32 7.81 -6.34
C LYS A 6 -7.95 8.50 -6.30
N ARG A 7 -7.87 9.79 -6.61
CA ARG A 7 -6.60 10.54 -6.57
C ARG A 7 -5.99 10.54 -5.17
N PHE A 8 -6.80 10.75 -4.13
CA PHE A 8 -6.33 10.79 -2.75
C PHE A 8 -5.73 9.45 -2.30
N ALA A 9 -6.42 8.35 -2.53
CA ALA A 9 -5.88 7.04 -2.12
C ALA A 9 -4.70 6.58 -3.02
N ASN A 10 -4.57 7.12 -4.24
CA ASN A 10 -3.36 6.97 -5.07
C ASN A 10 -2.15 7.66 -4.42
N ILE A 11 -2.34 8.90 -3.96
CA ILE A 11 -1.30 9.67 -3.27
C ILE A 11 -0.87 8.93 -1.98
N LEU A 12 -1.82 8.45 -1.19
CA LEU A 12 -1.54 7.64 0.01
C LEU A 12 -0.72 6.38 -0.31
N THR A 13 -1.06 5.69 -1.41
CA THR A 13 -0.31 4.51 -1.85
C THR A 13 1.13 4.87 -2.24
N ILE A 14 1.32 5.98 -2.96
CA ILE A 14 2.66 6.48 -3.33
C ILE A 14 3.48 6.82 -2.07
N VAL A 15 2.87 7.54 -1.12
CA VAL A 15 3.52 7.92 0.13
C VAL A 15 3.91 6.67 0.95
N ALA A 16 3.01 5.70 1.06
CA ALA A 16 3.30 4.43 1.74
C ALA A 16 4.43 3.66 1.05
N THR A 17 4.44 3.63 -0.29
CA THR A 17 5.52 2.97 -1.06
C THR A 17 6.88 3.64 -0.81
N LEU A 18 6.93 4.98 -0.81
CA LEU A 18 8.15 5.73 -0.49
C LEU A 18 8.61 5.46 0.94
N PHE A 19 7.68 5.44 1.90
CA PHE A 19 7.99 5.12 3.29
C PHE A 19 8.59 3.73 3.44
N LEU A 20 8.05 2.72 2.76
CA LEU A 20 8.61 1.37 2.74
C LEU A 20 10.00 1.33 2.11
N ILE A 21 10.25 2.03 1.01
CA ILE A 21 11.59 2.08 0.38
C ILE A 21 12.63 2.70 1.33
N ILE A 22 12.27 3.80 1.99
CA ILE A 22 13.15 4.46 2.98
C ILE A 22 13.38 3.54 4.18
N GLY A 23 12.32 2.91 4.69
CA GLY A 23 12.40 1.94 5.79
C GLY A 23 13.31 0.76 5.46
N LEU A 24 13.22 0.22 4.24
CA LEU A 24 14.10 -0.85 3.77
C LEU A 24 15.56 -0.39 3.75
N GLY A 25 15.84 0.80 3.22
CA GLY A 25 17.17 1.38 3.24
C GLY A 25 17.72 1.54 4.66
N TYR A 26 16.88 2.01 5.60
CA TYR A 26 17.26 2.14 7.01
C TYR A 26 17.59 0.77 7.63
N VAL A 27 16.77 -0.25 7.39
CA VAL A 27 16.95 -1.60 7.93
C VAL A 27 18.27 -2.20 7.45
N LEU A 28 18.57 -2.04 6.16
CA LEU A 28 19.83 -2.52 5.56
C LEU A 28 21.05 -1.78 6.10
N VAL A 29 20.99 -0.45 6.25
CA VAL A 29 22.11 0.38 6.75
C VAL A 29 22.36 0.16 8.25
N LYS A 30 21.31 -0.11 9.02
CA LYS A 30 21.40 -0.29 10.48
C LYS A 30 21.45 -1.75 10.92
N HIS A 31 21.52 -2.70 9.99
CA HIS A 31 21.50 -4.15 10.25
C HIS A 31 20.34 -4.57 11.18
N GLN A 32 19.18 -3.91 11.03
CA GLN A 32 17.98 -4.23 11.79
C GLN A 32 17.38 -5.55 11.27
N PRO A 33 16.58 -6.25 12.09
CA PRO A 33 15.92 -7.48 11.66
C PRO A 33 14.97 -7.22 10.48
N ILE A 34 15.32 -7.79 9.32
CA ILE A 34 14.52 -7.69 8.09
C ILE A 34 13.13 -8.31 8.26
N GLY A 35 12.98 -9.31 9.13
CA GLY A 35 11.70 -9.96 9.42
C GLY A 35 10.64 -8.98 9.91
N ASP A 36 11.01 -8.11 10.86
CA ASP A 36 10.09 -7.11 11.43
C ASP A 36 9.63 -6.12 10.36
N PHE A 37 10.56 -5.69 9.49
CA PHE A 37 10.25 -4.83 8.36
C PHE A 37 9.30 -5.49 7.34
N ILE A 38 9.50 -6.78 7.04
CA ILE A 38 8.60 -7.52 6.13
C ILE A 38 7.19 -7.61 6.71
N SER A 39 7.07 -7.90 8.02
CA SER A 39 5.78 -7.95 8.70
C SER A 39 5.08 -6.59 8.68
N GLU A 40 5.82 -5.51 8.94
CA GLU A 40 5.29 -4.15 8.91
C GLU A 40 4.86 -3.72 7.50
N ALA A 41 5.65 -4.07 6.49
CA ALA A 41 5.31 -3.87 5.07
C ALA A 41 4.04 -4.62 4.67
N ALA A 42 3.90 -5.89 5.09
CA ALA A 42 2.73 -6.71 4.81
C ALA A 42 1.46 -6.11 5.45
N LEU A 43 1.54 -5.65 6.69
CA LEU A 43 0.44 -4.94 7.36
C LEU A 43 0.07 -3.65 6.65
N CYS A 44 1.06 -2.90 6.17
CA CYS A 44 0.82 -1.66 5.42
C CYS A 44 0.07 -1.93 4.11
N TYR A 45 0.48 -2.95 3.35
CA TYR A 45 -0.22 -3.38 2.14
C TYR A 45 -1.63 -3.89 2.41
N LEU A 46 -1.82 -4.64 3.51
CA LEU A 46 -3.13 -5.12 3.94
C LEU A 46 -4.07 -3.95 4.29
N ALA A 47 -3.57 -2.95 5.02
CA ALA A 47 -4.33 -1.76 5.39
C ALA A 47 -4.76 -0.95 4.14
N ILE A 48 -3.88 -0.82 3.15
CA ILE A 48 -4.21 -0.22 1.85
C ILE A 48 -5.31 -1.03 1.15
N ALA A 49 -5.15 -2.35 1.04
CA ALA A 49 -6.13 -3.22 0.40
C ALA A 49 -7.52 -3.16 1.07
N ALA A 50 -7.55 -3.17 2.40
CA ALA A 50 -8.77 -3.05 3.19
C ALA A 50 -9.43 -1.67 3.00
N SER A 51 -8.65 -0.59 3.03
CA SER A 51 -9.14 0.77 2.76
C SER A 51 -9.77 0.87 1.37
N ASN A 52 -9.19 0.22 0.36
CA ASN A 52 -9.75 0.20 -0.98
C ASN A 52 -11.05 -0.58 -1.07
N TYR A 53 -11.14 -1.70 -0.38
CA TYR A 53 -12.36 -2.48 -0.33
C TYR A 53 -13.51 -1.67 0.29
N ILE A 54 -13.26 -0.97 1.38
CA ILE A 54 -14.25 -0.12 2.05
C ILE A 54 -14.69 1.04 1.14
N ILE A 55 -13.73 1.69 0.47
CA ILE A 55 -14.00 2.92 -0.28
C ILE A 55 -14.55 2.65 -1.69
N PHE A 56 -14.08 1.59 -2.35
CA PHE A 56 -14.33 1.30 -3.75
C PHE A 56 -15.01 -0.05 -4.01
N GLY A 57 -15.24 -0.86 -2.98
CA GLY A 57 -15.87 -2.19 -3.10
C GLY A 57 -14.96 -3.27 -3.69
N ALA A 58 -13.68 -2.98 -3.92
CA ALA A 58 -12.73 -3.89 -4.54
C ALA A 58 -11.41 -3.94 -3.75
N ALA A 59 -11.00 -5.14 -3.34
CA ALA A 59 -9.75 -5.40 -2.63
C ALA A 59 -8.55 -5.52 -3.60
N THR A 60 -8.54 -4.71 -4.66
CA THR A 60 -7.48 -4.75 -5.68
C THR A 60 -6.35 -3.79 -5.30
N LEU A 61 -5.12 -4.29 -5.35
CA LEU A 61 -3.94 -3.44 -5.37
C LEU A 61 -3.89 -2.66 -6.68
N TRP A 62 -3.55 -1.38 -6.60
CA TRP A 62 -3.85 -0.37 -7.63
C TRP A 62 -3.04 -0.53 -8.91
N HIS A 63 -1.96 -1.30 -8.84
CA HIS A 63 -1.14 -1.69 -10.00
C HIS A 63 -1.79 -2.81 -10.83
N LYS A 64 -2.83 -3.49 -10.31
CA LYS A 64 -3.64 -4.43 -11.07
C LYS A 64 -4.87 -3.67 -11.55
N LYS A 65 -5.10 -3.63 -12.87
CA LYS A 65 -6.44 -3.30 -13.38
C LYS A 65 -7.41 -4.23 -12.66
N ALA A 66 -8.42 -3.66 -12.01
CA ALA A 66 -9.54 -4.44 -11.54
C ALA A 66 -10.17 -5.05 -12.80
N ASP A 67 -9.93 -6.34 -13.03
CA ASP A 67 -10.74 -7.10 -13.95
C ASP A 67 -12.13 -7.10 -13.33
N ILE A 68 -12.97 -6.18 -13.80
CA ILE A 68 -14.38 -6.13 -13.47
C ILE A 68 -14.96 -7.40 -14.07
N ILE A 69 -15.09 -8.44 -13.25
CA ILE A 69 -15.90 -9.60 -13.60
C ILE A 69 -17.34 -9.09 -13.53
N VAL A 70 -17.94 -8.94 -14.70
CA VAL A 70 -19.37 -8.62 -14.92
C VAL A 70 -20.24 -9.72 -14.34
#